data_AF-X1P9C5-F1
#
_entry.id   AF-X1P9C5-F1
#
_cell.length_a   1.000
_cell.length_b   1.000
_cell.length_c   1.000
_cell.angle_alpha   90.00
_cell.angle_beta   90.00
_cell.angle_gamma   90.00
#
_symmetry.space_group_name_H-M   'P 1'
#
loop_
_entity.id
_entity.type
_entity.pdbx_description
1 polymer ?
#
loop_
_entity_poly.entity_id
_entity_poly.type
_entity_poly.pdbx_seq_one_letter_code
_entity_poly.pdbx_strand_id
1 'polypeptide(L)'
;TWEGAIGGLTCAILGAVVIATVLNLISLKLGSPFVFKYWQIVLLGFLVSLFAQLGDLVESLLKRNTGAKESGNLLPGHGGILDRFDSLIFVGAVAYYYVIWVVM
;
A
#
# COMPACT_ATOMS: atom_id res chain seq x y z
N THR A 1 -9.84 -1.30 14.01
CA THR A 1 -9.59 -0.99 15.44
C THR A 1 -8.23 -0.32 15.56
N TRP A 2 -7.91 0.28 16.72
CA TRP A 2 -6.63 0.97 16.92
C TRP A 2 -5.44 0.00 16.83
N GLU A 3 -5.60 -1.20 17.38
CA GLU A 3 -4.60 -2.27 17.37
C GLU A 3 -4.36 -2.77 15.95
N GLY A 4 -5.42 -2.89 15.15
CA GLY A 4 -5.32 -3.26 13.74
C GLY A 4 -4.61 -2.21 12.89
N ALA A 5 -4.86 -0.92 13.14
CA ALA A 5 -4.20 0.17 12.42
C ALA A 5 -2.69 0.22 12.72
N ILE A 6 -2.33 0.12 14.00
CA ILE A 6 -0.93 0.08 14.45
C ILE A 6 -0.23 -1.19 13.95
N GLY A 7 -0.89 -2.35 14.04
CA GLY A 7 -0.36 -3.62 13.53
C GLY A 7 -0.15 -3.60 12.01
N GLY A 8 -1.08 -3.00 11.27
CA GLY A 8 -0.93 -2.80 9.82
C GLY A 8 0.27 -1.91 9.48
N LEU A 9 0.42 -0.80 10.21
CA LEU A 9 1.55 0.12 10.05
C LEU A 9 2.90 -0.56 10.29
N THR A 10 3.03 -1.26 11.41
CA THR A 10 4.30 -1.92 11.78
C THR A 10 4.63 -3.03 10.79
N CYS A 11 3.66 -3.87 10.41
CA CYS A 11 3.85 -4.89 9.39
C CYS A 11 4.23 -4.31 8.03
N ALA A 12 3.63 -3.20 7.61
CA ALA A 12 3.96 -2.54 6.34
C ALA A 12 5.40 -2.02 6.33
N ILE A 13 5.84 -1.35 7.40
CA ILE A 13 7.22 -0.84 7.51
C ILE A 13 8.23 -2.00 7.55
N LEU A 14 7.99 -3.01 8.40
CA LEU A 14 8.88 -4.17 8.51
C LEU A 14 8.94 -4.96 7.21
N GLY A 15 7.80 -5.22 6.57
CA GLY A 15 7.73 -5.88 5.27
C GLY A 15 8.50 -5.12 4.19
N ALA A 16 8.34 -3.79 4.13
CA ALA A 16 9.07 -2.94 3.20
C ALA A 16 10.59 -3.00 3.42
N VAL A 17 11.04 -2.95 4.68
CA VAL A 17 12.47 -3.05 5.03
C VAL A 17 13.04 -4.42 4.66
N VAL A 18 12.32 -5.51 4.93
CA VAL A 18 12.76 -6.87 4.58
C VAL A 18 12.89 -7.01 3.06
N ILE A 19 11.86 -6.58 2.31
CA ILE A 19 11.88 -6.61 0.83
C ILE A 19 13.04 -5.77 0.29
N ALA A 20 13.21 -4.54 0.79
CA ALA A 20 14.31 -3.67 0.35
C ALA A 20 15.70 -4.26 0.66
N THR A 21 15.86 -4.93 1.80
CA THR A 21 17.11 -5.61 2.16
C THR A 21 17.42 -6.73 1.16
N VAL A 22 16.42 -7.56 0.84
CA VAL A 22 16.57 -8.64 -0.16
C VAL A 22 16.92 -8.06 -1.53
N LEU A 23 16.21 -7.01 -1.97
CA LEU A 23 16.47 -6.35 -3.25
C LEU A 23 17.85 -5.70 -3.33
N ASN A 24 18.32 -5.09 -2.24
CA ASN A 24 19.66 -4.52 -2.17
C ASN A 24 20.74 -5.61 -2.24
N LEU A 25 20.55 -6.76 -1.56
CA LEU A 25 21.47 -7.90 -1.65
C LEU A 25 21.55 -8.48 -3.06
N ILE A 26 20.41 -8.60 -3.74
CA ILE A 26 20.32 -9.04 -5.14
C ILE A 26 21.05 -8.03 -6.04
N SER A 27 20.81 -6.73 -5.84
CA SER A 27 21.42 -5.66 -6.63
C SER A 27 22.94 -5.62 -6.51
N LEU A 28 23.47 -5.81 -5.29
CA LEU A 28 24.91 -5.96 -5.05
C LEU A 28 25.51 -7.16 -5.82
N LYS A 29 24.79 -8.27 -5.91
CA LYS A 29 25.24 -9.47 -6.65
C LYS A 29 25.20 -9.29 -8.17
N LEU A 30 24.24 -8.50 -8.67
CA LEU A 30 24.08 -8.20 -10.09
C LEU A 30 24.90 -6.98 -10.56
N GLY A 31 25.57 -6.27 -9.65
CA GLY A 31 26.33 -5.07 -9.96
C GLY A 31 25.47 -3.90 -10.43
N SER A 32 24.17 -3.89 -10.10
CA SER A 32 23.28 -2.79 -10.46
C SER A 32 23.50 -1.60 -9.51
N PRO A 33 23.44 -0.35 -10.01
CA PRO A 33 23.63 0.85 -9.19
C PRO A 33 22.40 1.20 -8.33
N PHE A 34 21.33 0.40 -8.40
CA PHE A 34 20.06 0.69 -7.75
C PHE A 34 20.11 0.20 -6.29
N VAL A 35 20.39 1.12 -5.37
CA VAL A 35 20.40 0.85 -3.92
C VAL A 35 19.35 1.72 -3.25
N PHE A 36 18.39 1.07 -2.61
CA PHE A 36 17.35 1.77 -1.85
C PHE A 36 17.91 2.22 -0.49
N LYS A 37 17.76 3.51 -0.17
CA LYS A 37 18.12 4.04 1.15
C LYS A 37 17.04 3.65 2.16
N TYR A 38 17.45 3.16 3.34
CA TYR A 38 16.50 2.69 4.37
C TYR A 38 15.50 3.76 4.82
N TRP A 39 15.91 5.03 4.90
CA TRP A 39 14.99 6.14 5.22
C TRP A 39 13.87 6.27 4.19
N GLN A 40 14.17 6.12 2.89
CA GLN A 40 13.16 6.18 1.84
C GLN A 40 12.15 5.05 1.98
N ILE A 41 12.62 3.84 2.29
CA ILE A 41 11.76 2.66 2.47
C ILE A 41 10.84 2.80 3.68
N VAL A 42 11.34 3.30 4.80
CA VAL A 42 10.52 3.52 6.01
C VAL A 42 9.44 4.57 5.73
N LEU A 43 9.80 5.67 5.08
CA LEU A 43 8.85 6.73 4.71
C LEU A 43 7.79 6.20 3.73
N LEU A 44 8.19 5.42 2.73
CA LEU A 44 7.28 4.79 1.80
C LEU A 44 6.33 3.82 2.52
N GLY A 45 6.84 2.93 3.37
CA GLY A 45 6.02 1.98 4.13
C GLY A 45 4.99 2.68 5.04
N PHE A 46 5.38 3.79 5.66
CA PHE A 46 4.49 4.63 6.45
C PHE A 46 3.36 5.23 5.59
N LEU A 47 3.71 5.87 4.47
CA LEU A 47 2.74 6.48 3.57
C LEU A 47 1.79 5.43 2.98
N VAL A 48 2.31 4.31 2.49
CA VAL A 48 1.50 3.22 1.94
C VAL A 48 0.49 2.72 2.96
N SER A 49 0.90 2.47 4.20
CA SER A 49 -0.03 2.02 5.24
C SER A 49 -1.12 3.05 5.55
N LEU A 50 -0.75 4.33 5.62
CA LEU A 50 -1.70 5.40 5.91
C LEU A 50 -2.76 5.51 4.80
N PHE A 51 -2.31 5.52 3.54
CA PHE A 51 -3.21 5.68 2.39
C PHE A 51 -3.99 4.43 2.04
N ALA A 52 -3.48 3.23 2.36
CA ALA A 52 -4.24 2.00 2.27
C ALA A 52 -5.47 2.02 3.20
N GLN A 53 -5.27 2.42 4.45
CA GLN A 53 -6.35 2.56 5.44
C GLN A 53 -7.33 3.67 5.05
N LEU A 54 -6.85 4.79 4.50
CA LEU A 54 -7.73 5.84 3.98
C LEU A 54 -8.56 5.36 2.80
N GLY A 55 -8.00 4.57 1.87
CA GLY A 55 -8.73 4.01 0.74
C GLY A 55 -9.92 3.16 1.18
N ASP A 56 -9.68 2.24 2.12
CA ASP A 56 -10.72 1.38 2.73
C ASP A 56 -11.82 2.21 3.42
N LEU A 57 -11.43 3.28 4.12
CA LEU A 57 -12.41 4.20 4.73
C LEU A 57 -13.23 4.94 3.68
N VAL A 58 -12.62 5.46 2.62
CA VAL A 58 -13.32 6.15 1.53
C VAL A 58 -14.32 5.22 0.86
N GLU A 59 -13.93 3.96 0.60
CA GLU A 59 -14.85 2.98 0.06
C GLU A 59 -16.01 2.69 1.01
N SER A 60 -15.72 2.48 2.30
CA SER A 60 -16.76 2.22 3.29
C SER A 60 -17.79 3.37 3.36
N LEU A 61 -17.35 4.62 3.18
CA LEU A 61 -18.22 5.80 3.09
C LEU A 61 -19.00 5.82 1.78
N LEU A 62 -18.37 5.47 0.66
CA LEU A 62 -19.03 5.41 -0.63
C LEU A 62 -20.17 4.38 -0.63
N LYS A 63 -19.94 3.18 -0.07
CA LYS A 63 -20.96 2.13 0.10
C LYS A 63 -22.14 2.60 0.95
N ARG A 64 -21.88 3.39 2.00
CA ARG A 64 -22.94 3.98 2.83
C ARG A 64 -23.77 5.03 2.09
N ASN A 65 -23.13 5.87 1.30
CA ASN A 65 -23.80 6.93 0.54
C ASN A 65 -24.64 6.40 -0.62
N THR A 66 -24.22 5.29 -1.24
CA THR A 66 -24.95 4.69 -2.37
C THR A 66 -26.07 3.74 -1.92
N GLY A 67 -26.14 3.40 -0.63
CA GLY A 67 -27.09 2.41 -0.10
C GLY A 67 -26.83 0.98 -0.59
N ALA A 68 -25.75 0.77 -1.36
CA ALA A 68 -25.36 -0.52 -1.90
C ALA A 68 -24.41 -1.22 -0.93
N LYS A 69 -24.76 -2.45 -0.53
CA LYS A 69 -23.99 -3.22 0.45
C LYS A 69 -22.69 -3.80 -0.12
N GLU A 70 -22.65 -4.02 -1.44
CA GLU A 70 -21.48 -4.46 -2.18
C GLU A 70 -21.30 -3.59 -3.44
N SER A 71 -20.05 -3.27 -3.78
CA SER A 71 -19.70 -2.49 -4.97
C SER A 71 -19.95 -3.22 -6.29
N GLY A 72 -20.28 -4.52 -6.23
CA GLY A 72 -20.73 -5.35 -7.35
C GLY A 72 -20.70 -6.84 -7.00
N ASN A 73 -21.25 -7.71 -7.85
CA ASN A 73 -21.24 -9.16 -7.67
C ASN A 73 -20.51 -9.86 -8.84
N LEU A 74 -19.37 -9.29 -9.24
CA LEU A 74 -18.65 -9.75 -10.44
C LEU A 74 -17.85 -11.04 -10.18
N LEU A 75 -17.41 -11.27 -8.94
CA LEU A 75 -16.71 -12.47 -8.53
C LEU A 75 -17.57 -13.24 -7.53
N PRO A 76 -18.13 -14.41 -7.90
CA PRO A 76 -19.00 -15.17 -7.01
C PRO A 76 -18.24 -15.57 -5.74
N GLY A 77 -18.72 -15.08 -4.59
CA GLY A 77 -18.13 -15.32 -3.27
C GLY A 77 -16.95 -14.43 -2.89
N HIS A 78 -16.62 -13.39 -3.66
CA HIS A 78 -15.48 -12.50 -3.40
C HIS A 78 -15.85 -11.01 -3.26
N GLY A 79 -17.13 -10.67 -3.39
CA GLY A 79 -17.63 -9.29 -3.34
C GLY A 79 -17.37 -8.53 -4.64
N GLY A 80 -17.37 -7.20 -4.55
CA GLY A 80 -17.12 -6.32 -5.68
C GLY A 80 -15.63 -6.15 -5.98
N ILE A 81 -15.30 -5.86 -7.24
CA ILE A 81 -13.92 -5.53 -7.64
C ILE A 81 -13.42 -4.28 -6.90
N LEU A 82 -14.29 -3.31 -6.63
CA LEU A 82 -13.89 -2.07 -5.96
C LEU A 82 -13.31 -2.35 -4.57
N ASP A 83 -13.96 -3.25 -3.80
CA ASP A 83 -13.54 -3.72 -2.46
C ASP A 83 -12.15 -4.36 -2.43
N ARG A 84 -11.55 -4.63 -3.60
CA ARG A 84 -10.20 -5.20 -3.73
C ARG A 84 -9.17 -4.17 -4.19
N PHE A 85 -9.62 -3.08 -4.79
CA PHE A 85 -8.77 -2.09 -5.45
C PHE A 85 -8.81 -0.71 -4.79
N ASP A 86 -9.74 -0.44 -3.88
CA ASP A 86 -9.86 0.83 -3.16
C ASP A 86 -8.56 1.32 -2.52
N SER A 87 -7.93 0.47 -1.71
CA SER A 87 -6.65 0.72 -1.07
C SER A 87 -5.53 0.82 -2.09
N LEU A 88 -5.54 -0.02 -3.14
CA LEU A 88 -4.53 -0.02 -4.20
C LEU A 88 -4.54 1.25 -5.06
N ILE A 89 -5.71 1.85 -5.31
CA ILE A 89 -5.83 3.07 -6.11
C ILE A 89 -5.14 4.23 -5.39
N PHE A 90 -5.41 4.40 -4.10
CA PHE A 90 -4.78 5.45 -3.30
C PHE A 90 -3.29 5.19 -3.07
N VAL A 91 -2.93 3.94 -2.71
CA VAL A 91 -1.52 3.55 -2.53
C VAL A 91 -0.73 3.72 -3.82
N GLY A 92 -1.28 3.33 -4.96
CA GLY A 92 -0.63 3.43 -6.26
C GLY A 92 -0.33 4.87 -6.66
N ALA A 93 -1.29 5.78 -6.47
CA ALA A 93 -1.08 7.20 -6.72
C ALA A 93 0.05 7.76 -5.82
N VAL A 94 0.02 7.44 -4.53
CA VAL A 94 1.05 7.90 -3.56
C VAL A 94 2.42 7.32 -3.88
N ALA A 95 2.51 6.03 -4.19
CA ALA A 95 3.76 5.39 -4.56
C ALA A 95 4.35 5.98 -5.84
N TYR A 96 3.52 6.27 -6.84
CA TYR A 96 3.95 6.89 -8.09
C TYR A 96 4.60 8.26 -7.85
N TYR A 97 3.88 9.15 -7.14
CA TYR A 97 4.43 10.47 -6.82
C TYR A 97 5.65 10.35 -5.89
N TYR A 98 5.64 9.43 -4.93
CA TYR A 98 6.78 9.20 -4.06
C TYR A 98 8.06 8.87 -4.84
N VAL A 99 7.96 7.97 -5.83
CA VAL A 99 9.12 7.61 -6.66
C VAL A 99 9.62 8.83 -7.45
N ILE A 100 8.72 9.60 -8.04
CA ILE A 100 9.08 10.78 -8.85
C ILE A 100 9.77 11.87 -8.02
N TRP A 101 9.28 12.13 -6.81
CA TRP A 101 9.74 13.28 -6.01
C TRP A 101 10.83 12.96 -5.00
N VAL A 102 10.96 11.69 -4.58
CA VAL A 102 11.85 11.29 -3.48
C VAL A 102 12.95 10.33 -3.91
N VAL A 103 12.70 9.52 -4.96
CA VAL A 103 13.65 8.49 -5.42
C VAL A 103 14.43 8.96 -6.65
N MET A 104 13.75 9.61 -7.61
CA MET A 104 14.38 10.29 -8.76
C MET A 104 14.93 11.65 -8.37
#